data_AF-M3UQF0-F1
#
_entry.id   AF-M3UQF0-F1
#
_cell.length_a   1.000
_cell.length_b   1.000
_cell.length_c   1.000
_cell.angle_alpha   90.00
_cell.angle_beta   90.00
_cell.angle_gamma   90.00
#
_symmetry.space_group_name_H-M   'P 1'
#
loop_
_entity.id
_entity.type
_entity.pdbx_description
1 polymer ?
#
loop_
_entity_poly.entity_id
_entity_poly.type
_entity_poly.pdbx_seq_one_letter_code
_entity_poly.pdbx_strand_id
1 'polypeptide(L)' 'MTVQHRQKISNGVKCGDCGCVLAGIRHIRPHQYGWLGKSKRTVTRAYGGVRCHKC' A
#
# COMPACT_ATOMS: atom_id res chain seq x y z
N MET A 1 -7.42 1.41 35.25
CA MET A 1 -6.84 0.88 33.99
C MET A 1 -7.71 1.31 32.84
N THR A 2 -7.15 1.89 31.78
CA THR A 2 -7.92 2.42 30.64
C THR A 2 -7.69 1.58 29.39
N VAL A 3 -8.75 1.37 28.59
CA VAL A 3 -8.70 0.60 27.34
C VAL A 3 -8.61 1.56 26.16
N GLN A 4 -7.68 1.29 25.23
CA GLN A 4 -7.49 2.10 24.03
C GLN A 4 -7.98 1.36 22.78
N HIS A 5 -8.73 2.07 21.93
CA HIS A 5 -9.16 1.54 20.65
C HIS A 5 -8.01 1.48 19.65
N ARG A 6 -7.78 0.31 19.06
CA ARG A 6 -6.78 0.11 18.00
C ARG A 6 -7.40 0.33 16.63
N GLN A 7 -6.61 0.84 15.70
CA GLN A 7 -7.01 0.93 14.30
C GLN A 7 -7.02 -0.46 13.66
N LYS A 8 -8.02 -0.74 12.80
CA LYS A 8 -8.05 -2.02 12.05
C LYS A 8 -6.94 -2.04 10.99
N ILE A 9 -6.34 -3.21 10.85
CA ILE A 9 -5.27 -3.54 9.90
C ILE A 9 -5.81 -3.43 8.46
N SER A 10 -4.95 -3.00 7.54
CA SER A 10 -5.23 -2.96 6.11
C SER A 10 -4.39 -3.99 5.36
N ASN A 11 -4.99 -4.59 4.32
CA ASN A 11 -4.25 -5.40 3.37
C ASN A 11 -3.35 -4.51 2.49
N GLY A 12 -2.22 -5.07 2.05
CA GLY A 12 -1.31 -4.39 1.14
C GLY A 12 -1.89 -4.23 -0.27
N VAL A 13 -1.28 -3.33 -1.05
CA VAL A 13 -1.61 -3.14 -2.46
C VAL A 13 -1.15 -4.36 -3.25
N LYS A 14 -2.07 -4.95 -4.01
CA LYS A 14 -1.81 -6.14 -4.82
C LYS A 14 -1.54 -5.76 -6.27
N CYS A 15 -0.76 -6.59 -6.94
CA CYS A 15 -0.59 -6.56 -8.38
C CYS A 15 -1.92 -6.91 -9.09
N GLY A 16 -2.28 -6.17 -10.12
CA GLY A 16 -3.49 -6.42 -10.91
C GLY A 16 -3.51 -7.77 -11.61
N ASP A 17 -2.36 -8.24 -12.12
CA ASP A 17 -2.29 -9.50 -12.89
C ASP A 17 -2.06 -10.73 -11.99
N CYS A 18 -1.00 -10.73 -11.16
CA CYS A 18 -0.61 -11.90 -10.37
C CYS A 18 -1.09 -11.89 -8.90
N GLY A 19 -1.71 -10.80 -8.43
CA GLY A 19 -2.21 -10.70 -7.05
C GLY A 19 -1.13 -10.63 -5.95
N CYS A 20 0.16 -10.67 -6.30
CA CYS A 20 1.25 -10.52 -5.34
C CYS A 20 1.25 -9.13 -4.69
N VAL A 21 1.68 -9.05 -3.43
CA VAL A 21 1.77 -7.77 -2.72
C VAL A 21 2.94 -6.95 -3.27
N LEU A 22 2.68 -5.69 -3.60
CA LEU A 22 3.68 -4.78 -4.15
C LEU A 22 4.63 -4.28 -3.05
N ALA A 23 5.92 -4.53 -3.25
CA ALA A 23 6.96 -4.03 -2.37
C ALA A 23 7.12 -2.49 -2.48
N GLY A 24 7.48 -1.85 -1.37
CA GLY A 24 7.76 -0.41 -1.32
C GLY A 24 6.54 0.50 -1.13
N ILE A 25 5.33 -0.06 -1.07
CA ILE A 25 4.09 0.69 -0.80
C ILE A 25 3.62 0.37 0.62
N ARG A 26 3.33 1.40 1.43
CA ARG A 26 2.92 1.21 2.82
C ARG A 26 1.53 0.57 2.92
N HIS A 27 1.38 -0.44 3.77
CA HIS A 27 0.08 -1.08 4.02
C HIS A 27 -0.70 -0.25 5.04
N ILE A 28 -1.40 0.76 4.55
CA ILE A 28 -2.23 1.65 5.34
C ILE A 28 -3.64 1.75 4.74
N ARG A 29 -4.55 2.37 5.47
CA ARG A 29 -5.93 2.55 5.01
C ARG A 29 -6.05 3.59 3.90
N PRO A 30 -7.06 3.49 3.01
CA PRO A 30 -7.29 4.40 1.89
C PRO A 30 -7.21 5.90 2.27
N HIS A 31 -7.86 6.30 3.37
CA HIS A 31 -7.87 7.69 3.82
C HIS A 31 -6.50 8.22 4.26
N GLN A 32 -5.60 7.36 4.74
CA GLN A 32 -4.28 7.76 5.23
C GLN A 32 -3.29 8.03 4.09
N TYR A 33 -3.55 7.51 2.88
CA TYR A 33 -2.68 7.76 1.73
C TYR A 33 -2.69 9.22 1.29
N GLY A 34 -3.74 9.98 1.60
CA GLY A 34 -3.83 11.41 1.29
C GLY A 34 -2.71 12.23 1.93
N TRP A 35 -2.29 11.87 3.15
CA TRP A 35 -1.23 12.58 3.89
C TRP A 35 0.19 12.13 3.53
N LEU A 36 0.33 11.06 2.75
CA LEU A 36 1.63 10.53 2.38
C LEU A 36 2.20 11.23 1.14
N GLY A 37 3.50 11.49 1.16
CA GLY A 37 4.21 11.91 -0.05
C GLY A 37 4.08 10.90 -1.19
N LYS A 38 4.17 11.37 -2.44
CA LYS A 38 4.01 10.55 -3.66
C LYS A 38 4.95 9.34 -3.69
N SER A 39 6.20 9.53 -3.27
CA SER A 39 7.22 8.46 -3.23
C SER A 39 6.81 7.26 -2.35
N LYS A 40 6.00 7.47 -1.31
CA LYS A 40 5.55 6.39 -0.41
C LYS A 40 4.26 5.69 -0.89
N ARG A 41 3.65 6.21 -1.96
CA ARG A 41 2.42 5.69 -2.58
C ARG A 41 2.69 4.86 -3.83
N THR A 42 3.77 5.16 -4.56
CA THR A 42 4.06 4.60 -5.88
C THR A 42 5.53 4.21 -6.01
N VAL A 43 5.81 3.22 -6.86
CA VAL A 43 7.18 2.80 -7.20
C VAL A 43 7.64 3.50 -8.49
N THR A 44 8.91 3.91 -8.56
CA THR A 44 9.51 4.55 -9.74
C THR A 44 9.86 3.53 -10.82
N ARG A 45 8.86 2.97 -11.50
CA ARG A 45 9.00 2.10 -12.68
C ARG A 45 7.74 2.16 -13.55
N ALA A 46 7.79 1.55 -14.74
CA ALA A 46 6.60 1.36 -15.57
C ALA A 46 5.49 0.65 -14.78
N TYR A 47 4.26 1.18 -14.84
CA TYR A 47 3.08 0.68 -14.13
C TYR A 47 3.27 0.54 -12.60
N GLY A 48 4.17 1.35 -12.01
CA GLY A 48 4.45 1.34 -10.57
C GLY A 48 3.20 1.61 -9.73
N GLY A 49 2.89 0.70 -8.81
CA GLY A 49 1.69 0.76 -7.97
C GLY A 49 0.51 -0.05 -8.47
N VAL A 50 0.58 -0.60 -9.68
CA VAL A 50 -0.46 -1.48 -10.25
C VAL A 50 0.12 -2.84 -10.62
N ARG A 51 1.34 -2.88 -11.18
CA ARG A 51 2.02 -4.13 -11.58
C ARG A 51 3.28 -4.42 -10.78
N CYS A 52 3.60 -5.70 -10.65
CA CYS A 52 4.84 -6.18 -10.06
C CYS A 52 6.03 -5.96 -11.03
N HIS A 53 7.23 -6.45 -10.69
CA HIS A 53 8.39 -6.33 -11.60
C HIS A 53 8.49 -7.48 -12.62
N LYS A 54 7.69 -8.54 -12.42
CA LYS A 54 7.70 -9.75 -13.24
C LYS A 54 6.59 -9.79 -14.30
N CYS A 55 5.51 -9.02 -14.09
CA CYS A 55 4.35 -8.91 -14.98
C CYS A 55 4.40 -7.55 -15.67
#